data_AF-A0A4Q3VM04-F1
#
_entry.id   AF-A0A4Q3VM04-F1
#
_cell.length_a   1.000
_cell.length_b   1.000
_cell.length_c   1.000
_cell.angle_alpha   90.00
_cell.angle_beta   90.00
_cell.angle_gamma   90.00
#
_symmetry.space_group_name_H-M   'P 1'
#
loop_
_entity.id
_entity.type
_entity.pdbx_description
1 polymer ?
#
loop_
_entity_poly.entity_id
_entity_poly.type
_entity_poly.pdbx_seq_one_letter_code
_entity_poly.pdbx_strand_id
1 'polypeptide(L)'
;MKRLLLLPFLLLAGLTVFAGTITVKNIEELLQADKKAQPGDLILLADGEWKNVEIKLTSKGTKEKPITYSAQMAGKVLITGHSFLKIGGDYIVVKGLSFQNGYAGSNAVIDFRINKNALANNCRVTECAILDFNNAKRMDENYWISFYGKNNRLDHNTFQGKMNMGVMIAVIL
;
A
#
# COMPACT_ATOMS: atom_id res chain seq x y z
N MET A 1 62.39 13.07 21.94
CA MET A 1 61.03 13.19 22.51
C MET A 1 60.01 12.94 21.40
N LYS A 2 59.53 11.70 21.24
CA LYS A 2 58.53 11.34 20.22
C LYS A 2 57.14 11.35 20.88
N ARG A 3 56.31 12.35 20.56
CA ARG A 3 54.91 12.40 21.00
C ARG A 3 54.10 11.42 20.15
N LEU A 4 53.64 10.35 20.78
CA LEU A 4 52.73 9.36 20.18
C LEU A 4 51.30 9.92 20.26
N LEU A 5 50.73 10.33 19.13
CA LEU A 5 49.33 10.74 19.02
C LEU A 5 48.47 9.48 18.83
N LEU A 6 47.74 9.07 19.87
CA LEU A 6 46.69 8.06 19.75
C LEU A 6 45.43 8.71 19.15
N LEU A 7 45.04 8.27 17.95
CA LEU A 7 43.74 8.55 17.36
C LEU A 7 42.70 7.58 17.95
N PRO A 8 41.55 8.03 18.49
CA PRO A 8 40.50 7.12 18.90
C PRO A 8 39.75 6.63 17.65
N PHE A 9 39.92 5.36 17.32
CA PHE A 9 39.14 4.66 16.29
C PHE A 9 37.71 4.47 16.82
N LEU A 10 36.81 5.41 16.47
CA LEU A 10 35.40 5.33 16.80
C LEU A 10 34.78 4.18 15.97
N LEU A 11 34.62 3.00 16.60
CA LEU A 11 33.91 1.87 16.02
C LEU A 11 32.44 2.29 15.78
N LEU A 12 32.13 2.65 14.53
CA LEU A 12 30.75 2.81 14.07
C LEU A 12 30.16 1.40 13.93
N ALA A 13 29.68 0.82 15.04
CA ALA A 13 28.93 -0.42 15.01
C ALA A 13 27.63 -0.19 14.21
N GLY A 14 27.62 -0.61 12.95
CA GLY A 14 26.43 -0.57 12.11
C GLY A 14 25.35 -1.45 12.72
N LEU A 15 24.32 -0.84 13.31
CA LEU A 15 23.10 -1.55 13.69
C LEU A 15 22.43 -2.05 12.41
N THR A 16 22.62 -3.33 12.12
CA THR A 16 21.89 -4.02 11.06
C THR A 16 20.47 -4.24 11.54
N VAL A 17 19.55 -3.35 11.16
CA VAL A 17 18.12 -3.59 11.32
C VAL A 17 17.72 -4.63 10.27
N PHE A 18 17.36 -5.82 10.73
CA PHE A 18 16.80 -6.88 9.90
C PHE A 18 15.36 -6.54 9.52
N ALA A 19 15.02 -6.77 8.25
CA ALA A 19 13.64 -6.69 7.79
C ALA A 19 12.77 -7.71 8.53
N GLY A 20 11.71 -7.25 9.19
CA GLY A 20 10.75 -8.10 9.88
C GLY A 20 9.66 -8.60 8.93
N THR A 21 9.19 -9.83 9.15
CA THR A 21 7.90 -10.27 8.59
C THR A 21 6.83 -10.16 9.68
N ILE A 22 5.81 -9.36 9.44
CA ILE A 22 4.70 -9.10 10.36
C ILE A 22 3.43 -9.63 9.73
N THR A 23 2.85 -10.69 10.29
CA THR A 23 1.54 -11.18 9.82
C THR A 23 0.42 -10.45 10.56
N VAL A 24 -0.55 -9.94 9.81
CA VAL A 24 -1.72 -9.22 10.32
C VAL A 24 -3.00 -9.91 9.89
N LYS A 25 -3.99 -9.97 10.77
CA LYS A 25 -5.23 -10.76 10.58
C LYS A 25 -6.48 -9.91 10.44
N ASN A 26 -6.38 -8.61 10.71
CA ASN A 26 -7.48 -7.66 10.67
C ASN A 26 -6.97 -6.24 10.40
N ILE A 27 -7.91 -5.31 10.19
CA ILE A 27 -7.59 -3.94 9.84
C ILE A 27 -6.88 -3.19 10.98
N GLU A 28 -7.21 -3.48 12.23
CA GLU A 28 -6.56 -2.87 13.40
C GLU A 28 -5.08 -3.24 13.45
N GLU A 29 -4.75 -4.52 13.30
CA GLU A 29 -3.38 -5.03 13.24
C GLU A 29 -2.61 -4.45 12.05
N LEU A 30 -3.24 -4.36 10.87
CA LEU A 30 -2.63 -3.76 9.68
C LEU A 30 -2.27 -2.29 9.91
N LEU A 31 -3.17 -1.49 10.48
CA LEU A 31 -2.92 -0.08 10.75
C LEU A 31 -1.89 0.14 11.86
N GLN A 32 -1.80 -0.77 12.84
CA GLN A 32 -0.73 -0.75 13.85
C GLN A 32 0.62 -1.16 13.27
N ALA A 33 0.64 -2.13 12.36
CA ALA A 33 1.85 -2.52 11.63
C ALA A 33 2.35 -1.37 10.75
N ASP A 34 1.48 -0.70 9.96
CA ASP A 34 1.88 0.45 9.12
C ASP A 34 2.55 1.57 9.94
N LYS A 35 2.00 1.87 11.13
CA LYS A 35 2.57 2.90 12.02
C LYS A 35 3.97 2.57 12.53
N LYS A 36 4.29 1.28 12.67
CA LYS A 36 5.57 0.80 13.24
C LYS A 36 6.56 0.34 12.18
N ALA A 37 6.10 0.17 10.94
CA ALA A 37 6.86 -0.38 9.84
C ALA A 37 8.16 0.39 9.61
N GLN A 38 9.26 -0.36 9.48
CA GLN A 38 10.58 0.15 9.15
C GLN A 38 10.94 -0.20 7.70
N PRO A 39 11.82 0.58 7.05
CA PRO A 39 12.27 0.29 5.69
C PRO A 39 12.75 -1.15 5.52
N GLY A 40 12.11 -1.89 4.61
CA GLY A 40 12.40 -3.29 4.30
C GLY A 40 11.42 -4.29 4.90
N ASP A 41 10.54 -3.88 5.81
CA ASP A 41 9.56 -4.77 6.42
C ASP A 41 8.58 -5.36 5.39
N LEU A 42 8.18 -6.60 5.66
CA LEU A 42 7.12 -7.32 4.95
C LEU A 42 5.93 -7.48 5.88
N ILE A 43 4.82 -6.83 5.55
CA ILE A 43 3.54 -6.96 6.23
C ILE A 43 2.67 -7.92 5.42
N LEU A 44 2.45 -9.12 5.96
CA LEU A 44 1.64 -10.18 5.35
C LEU A 44 0.20 -10.11 5.87
N LEU A 45 -0.74 -9.83 4.97
CA LEU A 45 -2.16 -9.92 5.27
C LEU A 45 -2.59 -11.38 5.21
N ALA A 46 -3.14 -11.89 6.30
CA ALA A 46 -3.62 -13.26 6.38
C ALA A 46 -4.75 -13.53 5.38
N ASP A 47 -4.75 -14.75 4.83
CA ASP A 47 -5.77 -15.21 3.90
C ASP A 47 -7.18 -15.10 4.50
N GLY A 48 -8.15 -14.70 3.68
CA GLY A 48 -9.54 -14.56 4.09
C GLY A 48 -10.22 -13.31 3.54
N GLU A 49 -11.43 -13.08 4.04
CA GLU A 49 -12.23 -11.91 3.71
C GLU A 49 -11.91 -10.74 4.63
N TRP A 50 -11.55 -9.62 4.04
CA TRP A 50 -11.35 -8.32 4.67
C TRP A 50 -12.51 -7.42 4.27
N LYS A 51 -13.58 -7.51 5.05
CA LYS A 51 -14.87 -6.89 4.75
C LYS A 51 -14.99 -5.49 5.36
N ASN A 52 -15.46 -4.54 4.56
CA ASN A 52 -15.70 -3.15 4.97
C ASN A 52 -14.46 -2.45 5.56
N VAL A 53 -13.31 -2.61 4.92
CA VAL A 53 -12.02 -2.12 5.41
C VAL A 53 -11.56 -0.87 4.68
N GLU A 54 -11.15 0.14 5.45
CA GLU A 54 -10.49 1.35 4.94
C GLU A 54 -8.98 1.24 5.13
N ILE A 55 -8.27 0.73 4.14
CA ILE A 55 -6.82 0.54 4.23
C ILE A 55 -6.12 1.87 3.96
N LYS A 56 -5.39 2.39 4.95
CA LYS A 56 -4.68 3.67 4.88
C LYS A 56 -3.22 3.45 5.22
N LEU A 57 -2.36 3.46 4.21
CA LEU A 57 -0.93 3.21 4.34
C LEU A 57 -0.15 4.53 4.32
N THR A 58 0.62 4.79 5.37
CA THR A 58 1.35 6.06 5.59
C THR A 58 2.83 5.86 5.89
N SER A 59 3.27 4.61 5.99
CA SER A 59 4.66 4.22 6.20
C SER A 59 5.62 4.78 5.14
N LYS A 60 6.91 4.86 5.49
CA LYS A 60 7.95 5.42 4.64
C LYS A 60 9.12 4.45 4.53
N GLY A 61 9.17 3.74 3.41
CA GLY A 61 10.32 2.95 3.02
C GLY A 61 11.44 3.81 2.43
N THR A 62 12.43 3.13 1.85
CA THR A 62 13.51 3.75 1.09
C THR A 62 13.61 3.09 -0.29
N LYS A 63 14.36 3.71 -1.20
CA LYS A 63 14.59 3.15 -2.54
C LYS A 63 15.21 1.75 -2.48
N GLU A 64 16.14 1.53 -1.55
CA GLU A 64 16.84 0.27 -1.37
C GLU A 64 16.03 -0.73 -0.55
N LYS A 65 15.18 -0.23 0.35
CA LYS A 65 14.36 -1.04 1.27
C LYS A 65 12.92 -0.52 1.31
N PRO A 66 12.10 -0.83 0.29
CA PRO A 66 10.68 -0.50 0.32
C PRO A 66 9.95 -1.30 1.41
N ILE A 67 8.79 -0.80 1.84
CA ILE A 67 7.91 -1.53 2.78
C ILE A 67 6.86 -2.25 1.94
N THR A 68 6.72 -3.56 2.12
CA THR A 68 5.83 -4.39 1.31
C THR A 68 4.61 -4.84 2.11
N TYR A 69 3.42 -4.54 1.61
CA TYR A 69 2.13 -5.04 2.07
C TYR A 69 1.66 -6.11 1.09
N SER A 70 1.74 -7.37 1.47
CA SER A 70 1.43 -8.48 0.58
C SER A 70 0.32 -9.35 1.14
N ALA A 71 -0.55 -9.85 0.26
CA ALA A 71 -1.34 -11.04 0.60
C ALA A 71 -0.41 -12.19 1.00
N GLN A 72 -0.81 -12.98 1.99
CA GLN A 72 -0.10 -14.20 2.39
C GLN A 72 -0.04 -15.19 1.23
N MET A 73 -1.18 -15.46 0.59
CA MET A 73 -1.26 -16.15 -0.70
C MET A 73 -1.97 -15.25 -1.72
N ALA A 74 -1.38 -15.08 -2.91
CA ALA A 74 -1.93 -14.20 -3.94
C ALA A 74 -3.38 -14.57 -4.30
N GLY A 75 -4.26 -13.57 -4.31
CA GLY A 75 -5.68 -13.75 -4.60
C GLY A 75 -6.52 -14.35 -3.46
N LYS A 76 -5.92 -14.66 -2.30
CA LYS A 76 -6.62 -15.23 -1.14
C LYS A 76 -6.96 -14.20 -0.06
N VAL A 77 -6.43 -12.99 -0.17
CA VAL A 77 -6.87 -11.82 0.59
C VAL A 77 -7.94 -11.09 -0.23
N LEU A 78 -9.20 -11.32 0.13
CA LEU A 78 -10.37 -10.77 -0.55
C LEU A 78 -10.82 -9.49 0.16
N ILE A 79 -10.69 -8.34 -0.48
CA ILE A 79 -11.18 -7.06 0.01
C ILE A 79 -12.61 -6.88 -0.50
N THR A 80 -13.60 -6.87 0.41
CA THR A 80 -15.03 -6.93 0.07
C THR A 80 -15.85 -5.85 0.77
N GLY A 81 -17.12 -5.71 0.39
CA GLY A 81 -18.02 -4.72 0.99
C GLY A 81 -17.60 -3.28 0.68
N HIS A 82 -17.88 -2.35 1.60
CA HIS A 82 -17.48 -0.95 1.44
C HIS A 82 -16.01 -0.77 1.83
N SER A 83 -15.12 -0.91 0.85
CA SER A 83 -13.68 -0.97 1.10
C SER A 83 -12.89 -0.19 0.06
N PHE A 84 -11.70 0.28 0.45
CA PHE A 84 -10.77 0.98 -0.43
C PHE A 84 -9.36 1.01 0.18
N LEU A 85 -8.38 1.26 -0.68
CA LEU A 85 -6.98 1.43 -0.34
C LEU A 85 -6.54 2.88 -0.62
N LYS A 86 -5.89 3.50 0.35
CA LYS A 86 -5.23 4.81 0.21
C LYS A 86 -3.76 4.70 0.58
N ILE A 87 -2.90 5.27 -0.23
CA ILE A 87 -1.45 5.28 -0.05
C ILE A 87 -1.00 6.74 0.06
N GLY A 88 -0.40 7.13 1.18
CA GLY A 88 0.08 8.50 1.43
C GLY A 88 1.49 8.55 2.00
N GLY A 89 2.32 7.59 1.61
CA GLY A 89 3.70 7.42 2.06
C GLY A 89 4.69 7.30 0.91
N ASP A 90 5.91 6.85 1.22
CA ASP A 90 7.01 6.78 0.27
C ASP A 90 7.54 5.34 0.17
N TYR A 91 7.85 4.87 -1.03
CA TYR A 91 8.43 3.53 -1.27
C TYR A 91 7.62 2.38 -0.65
N ILE A 92 6.29 2.45 -0.80
CA ILE A 92 5.36 1.38 -0.42
C ILE A 92 5.11 0.47 -1.62
N VAL A 93 5.13 -0.85 -1.41
CA VAL A 93 4.69 -1.84 -2.39
C VAL A 93 3.44 -2.54 -1.85
N VAL A 94 2.35 -2.53 -2.60
CA VAL A 94 1.14 -3.31 -2.31
C VAL A 94 1.04 -4.45 -3.32
N LYS A 95 0.84 -5.67 -2.83
CA LYS A 95 0.93 -6.88 -3.63
C LYS A 95 -0.19 -7.89 -3.34
N GLY A 96 -0.78 -8.47 -4.38
CA GLY A 96 -1.55 -9.71 -4.26
C GLY A 96 -2.98 -9.60 -3.72
N LEU A 97 -3.51 -8.38 -3.57
CA LEU A 97 -4.87 -8.15 -3.02
C LEU A 97 -5.94 -8.30 -4.10
N SER A 98 -7.10 -8.87 -3.77
CA SER A 98 -8.24 -8.97 -4.70
C SER A 98 -9.44 -8.18 -4.18
N PHE A 99 -9.82 -7.11 -4.88
CA PHE A 99 -11.03 -6.33 -4.61
C PHE A 99 -12.20 -6.92 -5.41
N GLN A 100 -13.19 -7.48 -4.72
CA GLN A 100 -14.38 -8.10 -5.33
C GLN A 100 -15.57 -8.07 -4.35
N ASN A 101 -16.79 -8.29 -4.84
CA ASN A 101 -17.99 -8.32 -3.99
C ASN A 101 -18.14 -7.05 -3.10
N GLY A 102 -17.91 -5.87 -3.67
CA GLY A 102 -17.90 -4.63 -2.91
C GLY A 102 -17.86 -3.37 -3.78
N TYR A 103 -17.66 -2.22 -3.13
CA TYR A 103 -17.66 -0.90 -3.74
C TYR A 103 -16.87 0.11 -2.89
N ALA A 104 -16.43 1.22 -3.49
CA ALA A 104 -15.62 2.26 -2.81
C ALA A 104 -16.38 3.57 -2.51
N GLY A 105 -17.65 3.66 -2.91
CA GLY A 105 -18.45 4.86 -2.75
C GLY A 105 -17.89 6.00 -3.60
N SER A 106 -17.74 7.19 -3.01
CA SER A 106 -17.12 8.34 -3.67
C SER A 106 -15.58 8.29 -3.69
N ASN A 107 -14.95 7.33 -2.99
CA ASN A 107 -13.50 7.15 -3.05
C ASN A 107 -13.12 6.37 -4.31
N ALA A 108 -11.85 6.49 -4.71
CA ALA A 108 -11.25 5.50 -5.58
C ALA A 108 -11.10 4.16 -4.85
N VAL A 109 -11.11 3.04 -5.59
CA VAL A 109 -10.79 1.72 -5.00
C VAL A 109 -9.34 1.70 -4.52
N ILE A 110 -8.42 2.25 -5.31
CA ILE A 110 -7.01 2.48 -4.97
C ILE A 110 -6.66 3.94 -5.22
N ASP A 111 -6.40 4.69 -4.16
CA ASP A 111 -6.05 6.11 -4.19
C ASP A 111 -4.58 6.31 -3.78
N PHE A 112 -3.76 6.88 -4.67
CA PHE A 112 -2.36 7.22 -4.38
C PHE A 112 -2.23 8.53 -3.56
N ARG A 113 -3.19 8.79 -2.67
CA ARG A 113 -3.12 9.78 -1.60
C ARG A 113 -4.05 9.38 -0.45
N ILE A 114 -3.76 9.89 0.74
CA ILE A 114 -4.70 9.87 1.87
C ILE A 114 -5.57 11.13 1.83
N ASN A 115 -4.95 12.27 1.56
CA ASN A 115 -5.56 13.60 1.43
C ASN A 115 -4.63 14.52 0.63
N LYS A 116 -5.00 15.80 0.45
CA LYS A 116 -4.22 16.78 -0.32
C LYS A 116 -2.77 16.99 0.14
N ASN A 117 -2.45 16.68 1.40
CA ASN A 117 -1.13 16.89 2.00
C ASN A 117 -0.33 15.58 2.16
N ALA A 118 -0.94 14.43 1.87
CA ALA A 118 -0.33 13.11 2.07
C ALA A 118 -0.51 12.29 0.79
N LEU A 119 0.44 12.47 -0.14
CA LEU A 119 0.49 11.81 -1.44
C LEU A 119 1.41 10.59 -1.39
N ALA A 120 1.18 9.61 -2.26
CA ALA A 120 2.12 8.52 -2.48
C ALA A 120 3.27 8.96 -3.39
N ASN A 121 4.52 8.65 -3.04
CA ASN A 121 5.62 8.79 -3.98
C ASN A 121 6.48 7.52 -4.04
N ASN A 122 6.96 7.18 -5.24
CA ASN A 122 7.76 5.98 -5.47
C ASN A 122 7.06 4.69 -5.01
N CYS A 123 5.73 4.66 -5.00
CA CYS A 123 4.94 3.52 -4.56
C CYS A 123 4.54 2.63 -5.74
N ARG A 124 4.30 1.35 -5.46
CA ARG A 124 3.94 0.35 -6.47
C ARG A 124 2.75 -0.47 -6.03
N VAL A 125 1.79 -0.67 -6.94
CA VAL A 125 0.69 -1.62 -6.78
C VAL A 125 0.82 -2.68 -7.87
N THR A 126 0.98 -3.95 -7.48
CA THR A 126 1.28 -5.04 -8.41
C THR A 126 0.58 -6.34 -8.04
N GLU A 127 0.26 -7.17 -9.04
CA GLU A 127 -0.36 -8.49 -8.84
C GLU A 127 -1.70 -8.41 -8.06
N CYS A 128 -2.39 -7.28 -8.14
CA CYS A 128 -3.72 -7.09 -7.55
C CYS A 128 -4.82 -7.25 -8.60
N ALA A 129 -6.05 -7.49 -8.15
CA ALA A 129 -7.23 -7.54 -8.99
C ALA A 129 -8.34 -6.60 -8.48
N ILE A 130 -9.05 -5.96 -9.41
CA ILE A 130 -10.32 -5.26 -9.13
C ILE A 130 -11.37 -5.87 -10.07
N LEU A 131 -12.30 -6.62 -9.50
CA LEU A 131 -13.28 -7.43 -10.22
C LEU A 131 -14.69 -7.03 -9.79
N ASP A 132 -15.47 -6.49 -10.72
CA ASP A 132 -16.88 -6.11 -10.53
C ASP A 132 -17.14 -5.21 -9.29
N PHE A 133 -16.14 -4.43 -8.87
CA PHE A 133 -16.16 -3.62 -7.64
C PHE A 133 -16.87 -2.26 -7.84
N ASN A 134 -18.18 -2.32 -8.10
CA ASN A 134 -18.98 -1.21 -8.57
C ASN A 134 -19.88 -0.61 -7.50
N ASN A 135 -20.04 0.71 -7.50
CA ASN A 135 -21.10 1.37 -6.74
C ASN A 135 -22.49 0.86 -7.13
N ALA A 136 -23.43 0.91 -6.18
CA ALA A 136 -24.76 0.36 -6.36
C ALA A 136 -25.53 1.00 -7.53
N LYS A 137 -25.38 2.31 -7.75
CA LYS A 137 -25.98 3.00 -8.90
C LYS A 137 -24.93 3.26 -9.96
N ARG A 138 -25.31 3.02 -11.22
CA ARG A 138 -24.45 3.28 -12.39
C ARG A 138 -24.00 4.74 -12.47
N MET A 139 -24.82 5.69 -12.01
CA MET A 139 -24.50 7.12 -12.04
C MET A 139 -23.66 7.60 -10.84
N ASP A 140 -23.41 6.74 -9.85
CA ASP A 140 -22.54 7.10 -8.72
C ASP A 140 -21.08 7.05 -9.22
N GLU A 141 -20.51 8.22 -9.46
CA GLU A 141 -19.17 8.37 -10.02
C GLU A 141 -18.10 7.96 -9.02
N ASN A 142 -17.15 7.13 -9.49
CA ASN A 142 -15.85 7.00 -8.87
C ASN A 142 -14.78 6.57 -9.88
N TYR A 143 -13.53 6.63 -9.45
CA TYR A 143 -12.41 6.01 -10.15
C TYR A 143 -12.11 4.66 -9.53
N TRP A 144 -11.61 3.70 -10.31
CA TRP A 144 -11.01 2.53 -9.67
C TRP A 144 -9.62 2.86 -9.15
N ILE A 145 -8.85 3.65 -9.89
CA ILE A 145 -7.49 4.01 -9.52
C ILE A 145 -7.28 5.50 -9.76
N SER A 146 -6.82 6.21 -8.74
CA SER A 146 -6.39 7.60 -8.86
C SER A 146 -4.91 7.73 -8.54
N PHE A 147 -4.12 8.08 -9.56
CA PHE A 147 -2.73 8.46 -9.41
C PHE A 147 -2.62 9.90 -8.95
N TYR A 148 -1.86 10.06 -7.87
CA TYR A 148 -1.35 11.33 -7.36
C TYR A 148 0.14 11.17 -7.06
N GLY A 149 0.79 12.26 -6.65
CA GLY A 149 2.20 12.25 -6.29
C GLY A 149 3.09 11.90 -7.48
N LYS A 150 4.27 11.32 -7.22
CA LYS A 150 5.31 11.15 -8.24
C LYS A 150 5.93 9.76 -8.24
N ASN A 151 6.36 9.31 -9.42
CA ASN A 151 7.14 8.09 -9.61
C ASN A 151 6.42 6.81 -9.12
N ASN A 152 5.09 6.83 -9.07
CA ASN A 152 4.29 5.67 -8.74
C ASN A 152 4.18 4.71 -9.92
N ARG A 153 3.95 3.43 -9.63
CA ARG A 153 3.84 2.36 -10.64
C ARG A 153 2.63 1.48 -10.36
N LEU A 154 1.90 1.16 -11.43
CA LEU A 154 0.85 0.16 -11.45
C LEU A 154 1.20 -0.83 -12.54
N ASP A 155 1.40 -2.11 -12.19
CA ASP A 155 1.84 -3.12 -13.15
C ASP A 155 1.37 -4.53 -12.77
N HIS A 156 1.17 -5.41 -13.75
CA HIS A 156 0.70 -6.79 -13.54
C HIS A 156 -0.59 -6.91 -12.71
N ASN A 157 -1.55 -6.01 -12.93
CA ASN A 157 -2.85 -6.05 -12.26
C ASN A 157 -3.96 -6.43 -13.24
N THR A 158 -5.07 -6.96 -12.72
CA THR A 158 -6.27 -7.28 -13.50
C THR A 158 -7.40 -6.35 -13.11
N PHE A 159 -8.03 -5.70 -14.11
CA PHE A 159 -9.19 -4.85 -13.91
C PHE A 159 -10.31 -5.32 -14.84
N GLN A 160 -11.44 -5.73 -14.28
CA GLN A 160 -12.53 -6.30 -15.06
C GLN A 160 -13.88 -5.93 -14.48
N GLY A 161 -14.80 -5.47 -15.34
CA GLY A 161 -16.21 -5.29 -14.98
C GLY A 161 -16.56 -3.94 -14.36
N LYS A 162 -15.88 -2.84 -14.74
CA LYS A 162 -16.30 -1.49 -14.30
C LYS A 162 -17.57 -1.09 -15.04
N MET A 163 -18.61 -0.80 -14.29
CA MET A 163 -19.95 -0.47 -14.78
C MET A 163 -20.44 0.90 -14.31
N ASN A 164 -20.04 1.38 -13.13
CA ASN A 164 -20.44 2.71 -12.65
C ASN A 164 -19.62 3.84 -13.29
N MET A 165 -20.16 5.06 -13.26
CA MET A 165 -19.62 6.26 -13.89
C MET A 165 -18.20 6.61 -13.39
N GLY A 166 -17.44 7.34 -14.21
CA GLY A 166 -16.05 7.69 -13.94
C GLY A 166 -15.05 6.79 -14.66
N VAL A 167 -13.82 7.25 -14.83
CA VAL A 167 -12.77 6.50 -15.51
C VAL A 167 -12.25 5.34 -14.65
N MET A 168 -11.68 4.32 -15.30
CA MET A 168 -11.01 3.25 -14.57
C MET A 168 -9.75 3.77 -13.86
N ILE A 169 -8.91 4.50 -14.59
CA ILE A 169 -7.66 5.09 -14.09
C ILE A 169 -7.68 6.58 -14.39
N ALA A 170 -7.47 7.40 -13.36
CA ALA A 170 -7.26 8.84 -13.47
C ALA A 170 -5.83 9.18 -13.02
N VAL A 171 -5.16 10.06 -13.75
CA VAL A 171 -3.90 10.69 -13.31
C VAL A 171 -4.22 12.15 -13.00
N ILE A 172 -3.98 12.56 -11.76
CA ILE A 172 -4.43 13.85 -11.24
C ILE A 172 -3.21 14.61 -10.74
N LEU A 173 -3.04 15.81 -11.32
CA LEU A 173 -1.89 16.69 -11.13
C LEU A 173 -2.01 17.55 -9.87
#